data_AF-A0AAN8WN11-F1
#
_entry.id   AF-A0AAN8WN11-F1
#
_cell.length_a   1.000
_cell.length_b   1.000
_cell.length_c   1.000
_cell.angle_alpha   90.00
_cell.angle_beta   90.00
_cell.angle_gamma   90.00
#
_symmetry.space_group_name_H-M   'P 1'
#
loop_
_entity.id
_entity.type
_entity.pdbx_description
1 polymer ?
#
loop_
_entity_poly.entity_id
_entity_poly.type
_entity_poly.pdbx_seq_one_letter_code
_entity_poly.pdbx_strand_id
1 'polypeptide(L)' 'MTKDENLFHRAKEFIPERWSRDKPLGDIHPFAHLPFGFGPRMCLGRRIAEQELYTFLTRS' A
#
# COMPACT_ATOMS: atom_id res chain seq x y z
N MET A 1 -7.04 -8.23 -6.07
CA MET A 1 -6.91 -6.85 -6.61
C MET A 1 -5.46 -6.43 -6.76
N THR A 2 -4.61 -6.56 -5.73
CA THR A 2 -3.21 -6.07 -5.76
C THR A 2 -2.29 -6.71 -6.81
N LYS A 3 -2.66 -7.85 -7.39
CA LYS A 3 -1.93 -8.54 -8.47
C LYS A 3 -2.62 -8.43 -9.84
N ASP A 4 -3.61 -7.56 -9.97
CA ASP A 4 -4.34 -7.33 -11.23
C ASP A 4 -3.59 -6.30 -12.09
N GLU A 5 -3.18 -6.71 -13.30
CA GLU A 5 -2.45 -5.85 -14.25
C GLU A 5 -3.29 -4.67 -14.75
N ASN A 6 -4.62 -4.75 -14.69
CA ASN A 6 -5.48 -3.63 -15.07
C ASN A 6 -5.48 -2.51 -14.02
N LEU A 7 -5.11 -2.83 -12.77
CA LEU A 7 -5.06 -1.88 -11.65
C LEU A 7 -3.62 -1.48 -11.29
N PHE A 8 -2.67 -2.37 -11.53
CA PHE A 8 -1.25 -2.17 -11.22
C PHE A 8 -0.40 -2.58 -12.42
N HIS A 9 0.13 -1.63 -13.17
CA HIS A 9 1.10 -1.97 -14.21
C HIS A 9 2.29 -2.71 -13.61
N ARG A 10 2.66 -3.86 -14.17
CA ARG A 10 3.71 -4.76 -13.63
C ARG A 10 3.37 -5.22 -12.22
N ALA A 11 2.15 -5.71 -12.02
CA ALA A 11 1.58 -6.06 -10.71
C ALA A 11 2.36 -7.17 -9.97
N LYS A 12 3.08 -8.00 -10.72
CA LYS A 12 3.89 -9.12 -10.18
C LYS A 12 5.28 -8.70 -9.71
N GLU A 13 5.70 -7.48 -10.02
CA GLU A 13 7.02 -6.97 -9.71
C GLU A 13 7.00 -6.13 -8.43
N PHE A 14 8.04 -6.29 -7.61
CA PHE A 14 8.24 -5.46 -6.42
C PHE A 14 8.86 -4.12 -6.83
N ILE A 15 8.04 -3.07 -6.87
CA ILE A 15 8.45 -1.72 -7.27
C ILE A 15 8.06 -0.72 -6.16
N PRO A 16 8.97 -0.40 -5.21
CA PRO A 16 8.71 0.56 -4.14
C PRO A 16 8.32 1.96 -4.65
N GLU A 17 8.93 2.39 -5.75
CA GLU A 17 8.75 3.72 -6.36
C GLU A 17 7.32 3.93 -6.87
N ARG A 18 6.53 2.86 -7.01
CA ARG A 18 5.09 2.91 -7.30
C ARG A 18 4.34 3.83 -6.34
N TRP A 19 4.79 3.91 -5.08
CA TRP A 19 4.19 4.70 -4.03
C TRP A 19 4.87 6.07 -3.85
N SER A 20 5.79 6.44 -4.75
CA SER A 20 6.41 7.77 -4.77
C SER A 20 5.40 8.85 -5.15
N ARG A 21 5.64 10.08 -4.70
CA ARG A 21 4.80 11.25 -5.02
C ARG A 21 4.77 11.55 -6.51
N ASP A 22 5.84 11.23 -7.22
CA ASP A 22 5.97 11.46 -8.67
C ASP A 22 5.15 10.47 -9.50
N LYS A 23 4.62 9.41 -8.87
CA LYS A 23 3.78 8.38 -9.50
C LYS A 23 4.33 7.92 -10.86
N PRO A 24 5.55 7.36 -10.92
CA PRO A 24 6.22 7.03 -12.18
C PRO A 24 5.49 5.97 -13.02
N LEU A 25 4.52 5.26 -12.42
CA LEU A 25 3.71 4.22 -13.04
C LEU A 25 2.24 4.65 -13.25
N GLY A 26 1.92 5.94 -13.06
CA GLY A 26 0.58 6.49 -13.19
C GLY A 26 -0.26 6.42 -11.91
N ASP A 27 -1.52 6.83 -12.03
CA ASP A 27 -2.47 6.84 -10.92
C ASP A 27 -2.95 5.44 -10.52
N ILE A 28 -3.12 5.23 -9.22
CA ILE A 28 -3.60 3.98 -8.64
C ILE A 28 -5.03 4.18 -8.17
N HIS A 29 -5.93 3.26 -8.55
CA HIS A 29 -7.31 3.31 -8.10
C HIS A 29 -7.38 3.26 -6.55
N PRO A 30 -8.13 4.14 -5.87
CA PRO A 30 -8.11 4.27 -4.41
C PRO A 30 -8.42 2.99 -3.62
N PHE A 31 -9.20 2.08 -4.21
CA PHE A 31 -9.58 0.81 -3.58
C PHE A 31 -8.75 -0.40 -4.08
N ALA A 32 -7.73 -0.17 -4.90
CA ALA A 32 -6.90 -1.26 -5.43
C ALA A 32 -5.95 -1.85 -4.37
N HIS A 33 -5.62 -1.09 -3.32
CA HIS A 33 -4.74 -1.49 -2.23
C HIS A 33 -5.37 -1.24 -0.86
N LEU A 34 -5.89 -2.30 -0.24
CA LEU A 34 -6.59 -2.26 1.06
C LEU A 34 -6.02 -3.31 2.03
N PRO A 35 -4.73 -3.25 2.41
CA PRO A 35 -4.08 -4.27 3.25
C PRO A 35 -4.72 -4.40 4.65
N PHE A 36 -5.35 -3.32 5.13
CA PHE A 36 -6.08 -3.28 6.40
C PHE A 36 -7.60 -3.24 6.21
N GLY A 37 -8.10 -3.53 5.01
CA GLY A 37 -9.52 -3.42 4.68
C GLY A 37 -10.05 -1.98 4.66
N PHE A 38 -11.35 -1.85 4.51
CA PHE A 38 -12.09 -0.58 4.47
C PHE A 38 -13.47 -0.73 5.12
N GLY A 39 -14.04 0.36 5.63
CA GLY A 39 -15.39 0.37 6.21
C GLY A 39 -15.48 -0.30 7.60
N PRO A 40 -16.67 -0.78 8.01
CA PRO A 40 -16.94 -1.26 9.38
C PRO A 40 -16.09 -2.46 9.82
N ARG A 41 -15.48 -3.17 8.87
CA ARG A 41 -14.67 -4.37 9.09
C ARG A 41 -13.18 -4.15 8.80
N MET A 42 -12.74 -2.89 8.75
CA MET A 42 -11.31 -2.59 8.65
C MET A 42 -10.56 -3.03 9.90
N CYS A 43 -9.26 -3.28 9.75
CA CYS A 43 -8.39 -3.68 10.86
C CYS A 43 -8.30 -2.58 11.92
N LEU A 44 -8.74 -2.90 13.14
CA LEU A 44 -8.66 -2.00 14.30
C LEU A 44 -7.21 -1.64 14.65
N GLY A 45 -6.27 -2.54 14.38
CA GLY A 45 -4.83 -2.39 14.69
C GLY A 45 -4.03 -1.60 13.66
N ARG A 46 -4.64 -1.09 12.57
CA ARG A 46 -3.91 -0.42 11.48
C ARG A 46 -2.92 0.64 11.96
N ARG A 47 -3.37 1.54 12.85
CA ARG A 47 -2.54 2.66 13.34
C ARG A 47 -1.37 2.18 14.19
N ILE A 48 -1.57 1.10 14.96
CA ILE A 48 -0.52 0.49 15.77
C ILE A 48 0.53 -0.14 14.86
N ALA A 49 0.10 -0.93 13.88
CA ALA A 49 1.00 -1.57 12.92
C ALA A 49 1.82 -0.55 12.11
N GLU A 50 1.19 0.54 11.66
CA GLU A 50 1.89 1.64 10.97
C GLU A 50 2.93 2.31 11.89
N GLN A 51 2.58 2.58 13.15
CA GLN A 51 3.50 3.20 14.12
C GLN A 51 4.68 2.29 14.46
N GLU A 52 4.45 0.99 14.64
CA GLU A 52 5.50 0.01 14.90
C GLU A 52 6.45 -0.11 13.70
N LEU A 53 5.91 -0.10 12.47
CA LEU A 53 6.73 -0.08 11.26
C LEU A 53 7.63 1.16 11.19
N TYR A 54 7.09 2.35 11.46
CA TYR A 54 7.89 3.58 11.46
C TYR A 54 8.95 3.57 12.56
N THR A 55 8.59 3.12 13.76
CA THR A 55 9.52 3.03 14.89
C THR A 55 10.66 2.07 14.56
N PHE A 56 10.35 0.93 13.96
CA PHE A 56 11.33 -0.05 13.52
C PHE A 56 12.27 0.54 12.45
N LEU A 57 11.72 1.13 11.39
CA LEU A 57 12.52 1.67 10.27
C LEU A 57 13.38 2.89 10.65
N THR A 58 12.97 3.68 11.64
CA THR A 58 13.68 4.93 12.03
C THR A 58 14.74 4.73 13.09
N ARG A 59 14.65 3.67 13.90
CA ARG A 59 15.58 3.36 14.99
C ARG A 59 16.53 2.20 14.69
N SER A 60 16.56 1.71 13.45
CA SER A 60 17.50 0.67 12.97
C SER A 60 18.85 1.25 12.58
#